data_AF-A0A256ZEV4-F1
#
_entry.id   AF-A0A256ZEV4-F1
#
_cell.length_a   1.000
_cell.length_b   1.000
_cell.length_c   1.000
_cell.angle_alpha   90.00
_cell.angle_beta   90.00
_cell.angle_gamma   90.00
#
_symmetry.space_group_name_H-M   'P 1'
#
loop_
_entity.id
_entity.type
_entity.pdbx_description
1 polymer ?
#
loop_
_entity_poly.entity_id
_entity_poly.type
_entity_poly.pdbx_seq_one_letter_code
_entity_poly.pdbx_strand_id
1 'polypeptide(L)'
;MIALVYVALIFAILLPYSIFVGAYEKRVNISLVMSELRNVSLKLSETSPEKEKKLRLLKTRYKRLRGALNKFMIINMVMIWIGVFTALVIARSAVLYISRWLGVNPLPPSPIDLPGISLNGYLNDLFLFLAAVVAYQPLHTKLSGMYKMRRSEDSSY
;
A
#
# COMPACT_ATOMS: atom_id res chain seq x y z
N MET A 1 -19.72 15.84 11.01
CA MET A 1 -19.10 16.64 9.91
C MET A 1 -17.57 16.61 9.96
N ILE A 2 -16.93 16.97 11.08
CA ILE A 2 -15.46 17.04 11.19
C ILE A 2 -14.75 15.69 10.94
N ALA A 3 -15.32 14.57 11.39
CA ALA A 3 -14.80 13.23 11.12
C ALA A 3 -14.73 12.91 9.62
N LEU A 4 -15.75 13.31 8.85
CA LEU A 4 -15.78 13.09 7.40
C LEU A 4 -14.69 13.92 6.70
N VAL A 5 -14.50 15.17 7.14
CA VAL A 5 -13.41 16.02 6.64
C VAL A 5 -12.05 15.39 6.94
N TYR A 6 -11.87 14.86 8.15
CA TYR A 6 -10.64 14.16 8.56
C TYR A 6 -10.36 12.93 7.68
N VAL A 7 -11.35 12.06 7.50
CA VAL A 7 -11.23 10.86 6.64
C VAL A 7 -10.96 11.24 5.18
N ALA A 8 -11.69 12.23 4.65
CA ALA A 8 -11.51 12.70 3.28
C ALA A 8 -10.10 13.27 3.05
N LEU A 9 -9.56 14.04 4.00
CA LEU A 9 -8.19 14.54 3.96
C LEU A 9 -7.17 13.41 3.95
N ILE A 10 -7.32 12.40 4.81
CA ILE A 10 -6.44 11.23 4.82
C ILE A 10 -6.43 10.56 3.44
N PHE A 11 -7.62 10.33 2.87
CA PHE A 11 -7.75 9.70 1.56
C PHE A 11 -7.09 10.55 0.48
N ALA A 12 -7.33 11.86 0.47
CA ALA A 12 -6.74 12.80 -0.47
C ALA A 12 -5.20 12.82 -0.39
N ILE A 13 -4.64 12.75 0.82
CA ILE A 13 -3.18 12.74 1.04
C ILE A 13 -2.56 11.41 0.61
N LEU A 14 -3.23 10.28 0.85
CA LEU A 14 -2.71 8.95 0.49
C LEU A 14 -2.80 8.66 -1.03
N LEU A 15 -3.76 9.28 -1.72
CA LEU A 15 -4.05 9.04 -3.14
C LEU A 15 -2.84 9.22 -4.08
N PRO A 16 -2.07 10.33 -4.00
CA PRO A 16 -0.87 10.53 -4.79
C PRO A 16 0.16 9.40 -4.64
N TYR A 17 0.36 8.88 -3.42
CA TYR A 17 1.32 7.81 -3.16
C TYR A 17 0.90 6.50 -3.84
N SER A 18 -0.39 6.15 -3.76
CA SER A 18 -0.92 4.97 -4.44
C SER A 18 -0.83 5.08 -5.96
N ILE A 19 -1.14 6.25 -6.52
CA ILE A 19 -0.97 6.52 -7.96
C ILE A 19 0.50 6.41 -8.37
N PHE A 20 1.42 6.97 -7.57
CA PHE A 20 2.84 6.89 -7.84
C PHE A 20 3.32 5.44 -7.92
N VAL A 21 2.93 4.60 -6.96
CA VAL A 21 3.28 3.17 -6.99
C VAL A 21 2.64 2.49 -8.21
N GLY A 22 1.40 2.81 -8.55
CA GLY A 22 0.74 2.28 -9.75
C GLY A 22 1.45 2.69 -11.05
N ALA A 23 1.93 3.91 -11.13
CA ALA A 23 2.74 4.37 -12.26
C ALA A 23 4.09 3.63 -12.33
N TYR A 24 4.71 3.39 -11.17
CA TYR A 24 5.92 2.59 -11.08
C TYR A 24 5.69 1.12 -11.48
N GLU A 25 4.57 0.52 -11.05
CA GLU A 25 4.14 -0.83 -11.45
C GLU A 25 4.06 -0.94 -12.98
N LYS A 26 3.40 0.02 -13.64
CA LYS A 26 3.29 0.06 -15.11
C LYS A 26 4.65 0.15 -15.79
N ARG A 27 5.60 0.91 -15.24
CA ARG A 27 6.96 1.03 -15.79
C ARG A 27 7.76 -0.26 -15.66
N VAL A 28 7.62 -0.97 -14.54
CA VAL A 28 8.32 -2.25 -14.32
C VAL A 28 7.61 -3.41 -15.01
N ASN A 29 6.31 -3.27 -15.29
CA ASN A 29 5.42 -4.30 -15.82
C ASN A 29 5.45 -5.57 -14.95
N ILE A 30 5.00 -5.43 -13.70
CA ILE A 30 5.05 -6.51 -12.70
C ILE A 30 4.32 -7.77 -13.16
N SER A 31 3.25 -7.63 -13.95
CA SER A 31 2.56 -8.77 -14.56
C SER A 31 3.48 -9.61 -15.44
N LEU A 32 4.32 -8.96 -16.26
CA LEU A 32 5.28 -9.64 -17.12
C LEU A 32 6.45 -10.20 -16.30
N VAL A 33 6.94 -9.46 -15.31
CA VAL A 33 7.99 -9.96 -14.41
C VAL A 33 7.56 -11.24 -13.69
N MET A 34 6.32 -11.29 -13.19
CA MET A 34 5.75 -12.46 -12.52
C MET A 34 5.59 -13.65 -13.47
N SER A 35 5.05 -13.43 -14.68
CA SER A 35 4.89 -14.50 -15.66
C SER A 35 6.23 -15.05 -16.14
N GLU A 36 7.22 -14.19 -16.37
CA GLU A 36 8.58 -14.61 -16.69
C GLU A 36 9.25 -15.36 -15.55
N LEU A 37 9.07 -14.90 -14.30
CA LEU A 37 9.63 -15.55 -13.13
C LEU A 37 9.11 -17.00 -13.03
N ARG A 38 7.81 -17.21 -13.23
CA ARG A 38 7.17 -18.53 -13.27
C ARG A 38 7.73 -19.41 -14.40
N ASN A 39 7.84 -18.86 -15.61
CA ASN A 39 8.40 -19.59 -16.74
C ASN A 39 9.86 -19.99 -16.52
N VAL A 40 10.66 -19.12 -15.90
CA VAL A 40 12.06 -19.40 -15.58
C VAL A 40 12.17 -20.41 -14.44
N SER A 41 11.28 -20.37 -13.43
CA SER A 41 11.27 -21.35 -12.34
C SER A 41 10.92 -22.75 -12.83
N LEU A 42 9.91 -22.88 -13.71
CA LEU A 42 9.55 -24.16 -14.35
C LEU A 42 10.71 -24.72 -15.18
N LYS A 43 11.35 -23.87 -16.00
CA LYS A 43 12.53 -24.27 -16.77
C LYS A 43 13.71 -24.67 -15.88
N LEU A 44 13.85 -24.06 -14.71
CA LEU A 44 14.87 -24.43 -13.72
C LEU A 44 14.60 -25.81 -13.11
N SER A 45 13.34 -26.16 -12.82
CA SER A 45 12.98 -27.49 -12.30
C SER A 45 13.13 -28.60 -13.34
N GLU A 46 12.94 -28.30 -14.62
CA GLU A 46 13.04 -29.29 -15.71
C GLU A 46 14.47 -29.47 -16.27
N THR A 47 15.40 -28.55 -15.99
CA THR A 47 16.75 -28.59 -16.58
C THR A 47 17.67 -29.48 -15.74
N SER A 48 18.20 -30.56 -16.35
CA SER A 48 19.16 -31.45 -15.67
C SER A 48 20.48 -30.72 -15.32
N PRO A 49 21.19 -31.17 -14.26
CA PRO A 49 22.44 -30.55 -13.80
C PRO A 49 23.56 -30.53 -14.84
N GLU A 50 23.52 -31.45 -15.81
CA GLU A 50 24.55 -31.63 -16.84
C GLU A 50 24.65 -30.43 -17.81
N LYS A 51 23.59 -29.61 -17.93
CA LYS A 51 23.58 -28.41 -18.78
C LYS A 51 24.00 -27.17 -17.99
N GLU A 52 25.20 -27.20 -17.41
CA GLU A 52 25.69 -26.21 -16.44
C GLU A 52 25.59 -24.75 -16.96
N LYS A 53 25.98 -24.50 -18.22
CA LYS A 53 25.87 -23.15 -18.83
C LYS A 53 24.43 -22.65 -18.90
N LYS A 54 23.48 -23.51 -19.30
CA LYS A 54 22.04 -23.16 -19.40
C LYS A 54 21.44 -22.94 -18.02
N LEU A 55 21.82 -23.77 -17.04
CA LEU A 55 21.42 -23.62 -15.65
C LEU A 55 21.90 -22.30 -15.05
N ARG A 56 23.18 -21.92 -15.27
CA ARG A 56 23.74 -20.64 -14.81
C ARG A 56 23.01 -19.43 -15.41
N LEU A 57 22.66 -19.48 -16.70
CA LEU A 57 21.89 -18.42 -17.37
C LEU A 57 20.48 -18.27 -16.78
N LEU A 58 19.77 -19.40 -16.58
CA LEU A 58 18.44 -19.40 -15.98
C LEU A 58 18.44 -18.88 -14.54
N LYS A 59 19.42 -19.29 -13.71
CA LYS A 59 19.57 -18.77 -12.34
C LYS A 59 19.83 -17.26 -12.32
N THR A 60 20.66 -16.75 -13.22
CA THR A 60 20.94 -15.31 -13.35
C THR A 60 19.68 -14.54 -13.75
N ARG A 61 18.91 -15.04 -14.73
CA ARG A 61 17.64 -14.42 -15.13
C ARG A 61 16.62 -14.42 -14.00
N TYR A 62 16.48 -15.53 -13.29
CA TYR A 62 15.62 -15.64 -12.11
C TYR A 62 15.99 -14.61 -11.05
N LYS A 63 17.29 -14.50 -10.71
CA LYS A 63 17.78 -13.53 -9.72
C LYS A 63 17.45 -12.08 -10.12
N ARG A 64 17.58 -11.74 -11.42
CA ARG A 64 17.23 -10.42 -11.94
C ARG A 64 15.74 -10.12 -11.80
N LEU A 65 14.88 -11.06 -12.23
CA LEU A 65 13.42 -10.92 -12.15
C LEU A 65 12.94 -10.82 -10.69
N ARG A 66 13.46 -11.67 -9.80
CA ARG A 66 13.18 -11.62 -8.36
C ARG A 66 13.66 -10.32 -7.73
N GLY A 67 14.80 -9.80 -8.18
CA GLY A 67 15.31 -8.49 -7.76
C GLY A 67 14.37 -7.34 -8.15
N ALA A 68 13.81 -7.37 -9.36
CA ALA A 68 12.84 -6.37 -9.81
C ALA A 68 11.54 -6.42 -8.98
N LEU A 69 11.02 -7.61 -8.71
CA LEU A 69 9.83 -7.81 -7.86
C LEU A 69 10.09 -7.33 -6.42
N ASN A 70 11.22 -7.73 -5.82
CA ASN A 70 11.58 -7.28 -4.48
C ASN A 70 11.71 -5.76 -4.40
N LYS A 71 12.34 -5.13 -5.41
CA LYS A 71 12.46 -3.67 -5.48
C LYS A 71 11.09 -2.99 -5.53
N PHE A 72 10.16 -3.54 -6.31
CA PHE A 72 8.78 -3.05 -6.35
C PHE A 72 8.09 -3.15 -4.98
N MET A 73 8.20 -4.29 -4.31
CA MET A 73 7.62 -4.48 -2.98
C MET A 73 8.20 -3.50 -1.95
N ILE A 74 9.51 -3.30 -1.96
CA ILE A 74 10.17 -2.33 -1.07
C ILE A 74 9.69 -0.91 -1.37
N ILE A 75 9.63 -0.50 -2.64
CA ILE A 75 9.13 0.83 -3.01
C ILE A 75 7.68 1.00 -2.57
N ASN A 76 6.82 0.01 -2.80
CA ASN A 76 5.44 0.07 -2.34
C ASN A 76 5.35 0.23 -0.81
N MET A 77 6.11 -0.57 -0.06
CA MET A 77 6.16 -0.51 1.40
C MET A 77 6.65 0.85 1.89
N VAL A 78 7.75 1.37 1.34
CA VAL A 78 8.29 2.68 1.72
C VAL A 78 7.28 3.79 1.40
N MET A 79 6.67 3.76 0.21
CA MET A 79 5.73 4.80 -0.21
C MET A 79 4.45 4.82 0.62
N ILE A 80 3.91 3.66 1.02
CA ILE A 80 2.73 3.64 1.89
C ILE A 80 3.08 4.16 3.29
N TRP A 81 4.25 3.83 3.83
CA TRP A 81 4.69 4.38 5.12
C TRP A 81 4.89 5.89 5.05
N ILE A 82 5.57 6.40 4.02
CA ILE A 82 5.71 7.84 3.81
C ILE A 82 4.32 8.49 3.74
N GLY A 83 3.40 7.93 2.94
CA GLY A 83 2.03 8.44 2.83
C GLY A 83 1.30 8.46 4.16
N VAL A 84 1.40 7.40 4.97
CA VAL A 84 0.80 7.31 6.31
C VAL A 84 1.37 8.37 7.25
N PHE A 85 2.70 8.54 7.31
CA PHE A 85 3.32 9.58 8.14
C PHE A 85 2.92 10.98 7.69
N THR A 86 2.92 11.24 6.38
CA THR A 86 2.48 12.52 5.82
C THR A 86 1.01 12.79 6.12
N ALA A 87 0.13 11.79 5.96
CA ALA A 87 -1.29 11.91 6.29
C ALA A 87 -1.51 12.19 7.78
N LEU A 88 -0.78 11.52 8.67
CA LEU A 88 -0.88 11.74 10.11
C LEU A 88 -0.58 13.19 10.50
N VAL A 89 0.49 13.76 9.95
CA VAL A 89 0.93 15.13 10.26
C VAL A 89 0.02 16.17 9.60
N ILE A 90 -0.25 16.02 8.30
CA ILE A 90 -0.98 17.03 7.51
C ILE A 90 -2.47 17.01 7.87
N ALA A 91 -3.12 15.84 7.95
CA ALA A 91 -4.56 15.79 8.25
C ALA A 91 -4.86 16.36 9.64
N ARG A 92 -4.01 16.06 10.64
CA ARG A 92 -4.14 16.63 11.98
C ARG A 92 -3.98 18.14 11.98
N SER A 93 -2.96 18.66 11.31
CA SER A 93 -2.72 20.11 11.20
C SER A 93 -3.86 20.83 10.48
N ALA A 94 -4.34 20.25 9.38
CA ALA A 94 -5.45 20.80 8.60
C ALA A 94 -6.77 20.83 9.38
N VAL A 95 -7.11 19.76 10.09
CA VAL A 95 -8.34 19.74 10.90
C VAL A 95 -8.28 20.69 12.08
N LEU A 96 -7.14 20.83 12.75
CA LEU A 96 -6.98 21.86 13.79
C LEU A 96 -7.18 23.28 13.23
N TYR A 97 -6.64 23.56 12.04
CA TYR A 97 -6.80 24.85 11.39
C TYR A 97 -8.26 25.12 10.99
N ILE A 98 -8.92 24.17 10.30
CA ILE A 98 -10.32 24.27 9.87
C ILE A 98 -11.24 24.43 11.08
N SER A 99 -11.01 23.68 12.15
CA SER A 99 -11.83 23.72 13.36
C SER A 99 -11.74 25.07 14.07
N ARG A 100 -10.53 25.64 14.14
CA ARG A 100 -10.32 27.00 14.67
C ARG A 100 -11.03 28.05 13.82
N TRP A 101 -10.94 27.94 12.49
CA TRP A 101 -11.58 28.88 11.58
C TRP A 101 -13.11 28.83 11.66
N LEU A 102 -13.69 27.64 11.82
CA LEU A 102 -15.14 27.43 11.93
C LEU A 102 -15.67 27.57 13.37
N GLY A 103 -14.81 27.75 14.37
CA GLY A 103 -15.22 27.80 15.79
C GLY A 103 -15.83 26.50 16.31
N VAL A 104 -15.48 25.35 15.73
CA VAL A 104 -16.02 24.04 16.12
C VAL A 104 -14.97 23.21 16.87
N ASN A 105 -15.43 22.24 17.67
CA ASN A 105 -14.52 21.30 18.32
C ASN A 105 -13.85 20.40 17.25
N PRO A 106 -12.50 20.32 17.23
CA PRO A 106 -11.77 19.47 16.26
C PRO A 106 -12.00 17.98 16.46
N LEU A 107 -12.38 17.57 17.67
CA LEU A 107 -12.57 16.17 17.99
C LEU A 107 -14.00 15.75 17.69
N PRO A 108 -14.22 14.71 16.87
CA PRO A 108 -15.55 14.18 16.66
C PRO A 108 -16.06 13.50 17.94
N PRO A 109 -17.37 13.60 18.23
CA PRO A 109 -17.95 12.90 19.37
C PRO A 109 -17.79 11.38 19.18
N SER A 110 -17.51 10.66 20.26
CA SER A 110 -17.40 9.21 20.20
C SER A 110 -18.79 8.57 20.13
N PRO A 111 -19.06 7.67 19.17
CA PRO A 111 -20.32 6.93 19.14
C PRO A 111 -20.39 5.85 20.23
N ILE A 112 -19.24 5.48 20.82
CA ILE A 112 -19.12 4.39 21.79
C ILE A 112 -18.17 4.85 22.90
N ASP A 113 -18.56 4.67 24.15
CA ASP A 113 -17.77 5.07 25.32
C ASP A 113 -16.89 3.89 25.79
N LEU A 114 -15.89 3.54 24.98
CA LEU A 114 -14.89 2.50 25.28
C LEU A 114 -13.56 3.15 25.68
N PRO A 115 -12.93 2.71 26.80
CA PRO A 115 -11.64 3.23 27.21
C PRO A 115 -10.58 2.97 26.14
N GLY A 116 -9.81 4.01 25.78
CA GLY A 116 -8.80 3.98 24.72
C GLY A 116 -9.29 4.40 23.34
N ILE A 117 -10.54 4.08 22.99
CA ILE A 117 -11.20 4.52 21.74
C ILE A 117 -11.86 5.88 21.92
N SER A 118 -12.40 6.13 23.10
CA SER A 118 -13.00 7.39 23.51
C SER A 118 -12.18 8.05 24.62
N LEU A 119 -12.09 9.37 24.58
CA LEU A 119 -11.42 10.20 25.58
C LEU A 119 -12.33 11.39 25.89
N ASN A 120 -12.86 11.45 27.11
CA ASN A 120 -13.78 12.51 27.56
C ASN A 120 -15.01 12.70 26.63
N GLY A 121 -15.61 11.60 26.14
CA GLY A 121 -16.75 11.64 25.22
C GLY A 121 -16.42 11.91 23.75
N TYR A 122 -15.14 12.07 23.41
CA TYR A 122 -14.66 12.28 22.04
C TYR A 122 -13.93 11.07 21.50
N LEU A 123 -14.04 10.81 20.20
CA LEU A 123 -13.32 9.74 19.55
C LEU A 123 -11.82 10.07 19.52
N ASN A 124 -10.97 9.10 19.83
CA ASN A 124 -9.52 9.23 19.75
C ASN A 124 -9.09 9.41 18.28
N ASP A 125 -8.43 10.53 17.99
CA ASP A 125 -7.92 10.87 16.65
C ASP A 125 -7.07 9.75 16.03
N LEU A 126 -6.27 9.05 16.84
CA LEU A 126 -5.43 7.96 16.36
C LEU A 126 -6.27 6.77 15.89
N PHE A 127 -7.35 6.46 16.58
CA PHE A 127 -8.27 5.38 16.17
C PHE A 127 -8.99 5.74 14.88
N LEU A 128 -9.47 6.97 14.74
CA LEU A 128 -10.10 7.44 13.50
C LEU A 128 -9.12 7.38 12.32
N PHE A 129 -7.87 7.80 12.56
CA PHE A 129 -6.81 7.73 11.58
C PHE A 129 -6.52 6.29 11.14
N LEU A 130 -6.32 5.37 12.09
CA LEU A 130 -6.07 3.96 11.79
C LEU A 130 -7.24 3.33 11.04
N ALA A 131 -8.49 3.61 11.44
CA ALA A 131 -9.68 3.13 10.76
C ALA A 131 -9.74 3.64 9.30
N ALA A 132 -9.41 4.91 9.07
CA ALA A 132 -9.35 5.48 7.72
C ALA A 132 -8.25 4.83 6.87
N VAL A 133 -7.06 4.59 7.42
CA VAL A 133 -5.97 3.90 6.72
C VAL A 133 -6.36 2.47 6.36
N VAL A 134 -7.02 1.74 7.27
CA VAL A 134 -7.54 0.39 7.00
C VAL A 134 -8.61 0.43 5.92
N ALA A 135 -9.55 1.36 5.99
CA ALA A 135 -10.58 1.54 4.97
C ALA A 135 -10.00 1.91 3.58
N TYR A 136 -8.82 2.54 3.55
CA TYR A 136 -8.13 2.91 2.32
C TYR A 136 -7.38 1.74 1.65
N GLN A 137 -7.06 0.65 2.37
CA GLN A 137 -6.29 -0.50 1.88
C GLN A 137 -6.81 -1.10 0.55
N PRO A 138 -8.12 -1.34 0.36
CA PRO A 138 -8.64 -1.89 -0.91
C PRO A 138 -8.39 -0.94 -2.10
N LEU A 139 -8.55 0.36 -1.87
CA LEU A 139 -8.32 1.38 -2.89
C LEU A 139 -6.83 1.47 -3.24
N HIS A 140 -5.95 1.48 -2.23
CA HIS A 140 -4.51 1.40 -2.42
C HIS A 140 -4.14 0.19 -3.27
N THR A 141 -4.60 -1.02 -2.90
CA THR A 141 -4.29 -2.27 -3.59
C THR A 141 -4.69 -2.26 -5.06
N LYS A 142 -5.83 -1.62 -5.38
CA LYS A 142 -6.30 -1.44 -6.76
C LYS A 142 -5.42 -0.46 -7.53
N LEU A 143 -5.12 0.71 -6.94
CA LEU A 143 -4.37 1.79 -7.59
C LEU A 143 -2.88 1.47 -7.74
N SER A 144 -2.25 0.86 -6.73
CA SER A 144 -0.83 0.49 -6.74
C SER A 144 -0.52 -0.71 -7.65
N GLY A 145 -1.55 -1.39 -8.16
CA GLY A 145 -1.41 -2.57 -9.01
C GLY A 145 -1.07 -3.85 -8.23
N MET A 146 -1.04 -3.80 -6.90
CA MET A 146 -0.74 -4.97 -6.05
C MET A 146 -1.67 -6.16 -6.28
N TYR A 147 -2.93 -5.92 -6.65
CA TYR A 147 -3.89 -6.99 -6.96
C TYR A 147 -3.39 -7.96 -8.06
N LYS A 148 -2.49 -7.51 -8.94
CA LYS A 148 -1.93 -8.34 -10.01
C LYS A 148 -1.02 -9.45 -9.49
N MET A 149 -0.34 -9.22 -8.36
CA MET A 149 0.48 -10.24 -7.71
C MET A 149 -0.38 -11.36 -7.10
N ARG A 150 -1.54 -11.00 -6.54
CA ARG A 150 -2.51 -11.96 -6.00
C ARG A 150 -3.14 -12.83 -7.10
N ARG A 151 -3.56 -12.22 -8.23
CA ARG A 151 -4.11 -12.98 -9.37
C ARG A 151 -3.12 -13.95 -10.01
N SER A 152 -1.83 -13.62 -10.03
CA SER A 152 -0.82 -14.55 -10.55
C SER A 152 -0.68 -15.80 -9.69
N GLU A 153 -0.95 -15.71 -8.38
CA GLU A 153 -0.99 -16.87 -7.48
C GLU A 153 -2.27 -17.71 -7.67
N ASP A 154 -3.43 -17.09 -7.88
CA ASP A 154 -4.70 -17.80 -8.04
C ASP A 154 -4.81 -18.61 -9.35
N SER A 155 -4.09 -18.22 -10.41
CA SER A 155 -3.96 -19.01 -11.65
C SER A 155 -3.11 -20.31 -11.51
N SER A 156 -2.95 -20.79 -10.28
CA SER A 156 -2.15 -21.97 -9.92
C SER A 156 -2.99 -23.18 -9.53
N TYR A 157 -4.31 -23.12 -9.77
CA TYR A 157 -5.25 -24.22 -9.62
C TYR A 157 -5.99 -24.47 -10.94
#